data_AF-A0A6F8TQ43-F1
#
_entry.id   AF-A0A6F8TQ43-F1
#
_cell.length_a   1.000
_cell.length_b   1.000
_cell.length_c   1.000
_cell.angle_alpha   90.00
_cell.angle_beta   90.00
_cell.angle_gamma   90.00
#
_symmetry.space_group_name_H-M   'P 1'
#
loop_
_entity.id
_entity.type
_entity.pdbx_description
1 polymer ?
#
loop_
_entity_poly.entity_id
_entity_poly.type
_entity_poly.pdbx_seq_one_letter_code
_entity_poly.pdbx_strand_id
1 'polypeptide(L)'
;MLKSNGMDENEFWKIIDMFEWKHSGDDEKVLAKALNYLSKKSNEDIYTFDDILSKLLYDLDGKRYAENIGECSFGGNDFTEDDFLYTRCVVVANGKDFYYEVFENPASMPEEMEFESLLYIASEAFEMKNGEEYEHVSRFDYETYSNKSNW
;
A
#
# COMPACT_ATOMS: atom_id res chain seq x y z
N MET A 1 16.99 18.20 -20.04
CA MET A 1 16.68 18.00 -18.61
C MET A 1 15.17 17.73 -18.55
N LEU A 2 14.78 16.46 -18.44
CA LEU A 2 13.38 16.11 -18.22
C LEU A 2 13.02 16.64 -16.83
N LYS A 3 12.03 17.53 -16.73
CA LYS A 3 11.45 17.87 -15.43
C LYS A 3 10.89 16.56 -14.85
N SER A 4 11.47 16.04 -13.77
CA SER A 4 10.64 15.18 -12.92
C SER A 4 9.59 16.12 -12.34
N ASN A 5 8.34 15.93 -12.73
CA ASN A 5 7.27 16.29 -11.81
C ASN A 5 7.51 15.36 -10.60
N GLY A 6 7.73 15.94 -9.42
CA GLY A 6 7.97 15.18 -8.20
C GLY A 6 6.83 14.20 -7.91
N MET A 7 7.07 13.25 -7.03
CA MET A 7 6.07 12.29 -6.59
C MET A 7 4.83 13.02 -6.06
N ASP A 8 3.69 12.74 -6.68
CA ASP A 8 2.35 13.15 -6.25
C ASP A 8 1.42 11.93 -6.31
N GLU A 9 0.18 12.08 -5.88
CA GLU A 9 -0.78 10.97 -5.87
C GLU A 9 -1.03 10.41 -7.29
N ASN A 10 -0.98 11.24 -8.34
CA ASN A 10 -1.16 10.75 -9.71
C ASN A 10 0.03 9.90 -10.17
N GLU A 11 1.25 10.27 -9.81
CA GLU A 11 2.44 9.48 -10.09
C GLU A 11 2.48 8.20 -9.24
N PHE A 12 2.06 8.27 -7.98
CA PHE A 12 1.88 7.09 -7.12
C PHE A 12 0.97 6.05 -7.78
N TRP A 13 -0.24 6.46 -8.20
CA TRP A 13 -1.17 5.53 -8.85
C TRP A 13 -0.65 4.96 -10.17
N LYS A 14 0.10 5.75 -10.97
CA LYS A 14 0.76 5.21 -12.17
C LYS A 14 1.79 4.11 -11.86
N ILE A 15 2.42 4.16 -10.69
CA ILE A 15 3.38 3.13 -10.25
C ILE A 15 2.63 1.87 -9.84
N ILE A 16 1.52 2.01 -9.10
CA ILE A 16 0.62 0.88 -8.78
C ILE A 16 0.09 0.22 -10.06
N ASP A 17 -0.29 1.00 -11.08
CA ASP A 17 -0.74 0.50 -12.39
C ASP A 17 0.35 -0.29 -13.15
N MET A 18 1.60 -0.30 -12.67
CA MET A 18 2.67 -1.11 -13.25
C MET A 18 2.70 -2.55 -12.73
N PHE A 19 1.90 -2.90 -11.71
CA PHE A 19 1.86 -4.24 -11.14
C PHE A 19 1.41 -5.26 -12.18
N GLU A 20 2.21 -6.31 -12.38
CA GLU A 20 1.98 -7.30 -13.44
C GLU A 20 1.20 -8.51 -12.93
N TRP A 21 -0.09 -8.32 -12.63
CA TRP A 21 -1.00 -9.34 -12.08
C TRP A 21 -1.17 -10.62 -12.90
N LYS A 22 -0.66 -10.68 -14.13
CA LYS A 22 -0.48 -11.97 -14.86
C LYS A 22 0.47 -12.94 -14.14
N HIS A 23 1.21 -12.46 -13.14
CA HIS A 23 2.15 -13.20 -12.30
C HIS A 23 1.64 -13.45 -10.87
N SER A 24 0.33 -13.32 -10.60
CA SER A 24 -0.25 -13.63 -9.27
C SER A 24 0.26 -14.95 -8.69
N GLY A 25 0.63 -14.93 -7.41
CA GLY A 25 1.32 -16.01 -6.70
C GLY A 25 2.85 -15.91 -6.72
N ASP A 26 3.41 -14.87 -7.35
CA ASP A 26 4.83 -14.52 -7.37
C ASP A 26 4.96 -12.99 -7.27
N ASP A 27 4.94 -12.49 -6.04
CA ASP A 27 4.90 -11.05 -5.75
C ASP A 27 6.14 -10.32 -6.28
N GLU A 28 7.31 -10.96 -6.24
CA GLU A 28 8.54 -10.41 -6.83
C GLU A 28 8.32 -10.07 -8.32
N LYS A 29 7.70 -10.97 -9.09
CA LYS A 29 7.39 -10.72 -10.50
C LYS A 29 6.27 -9.72 -10.70
N VAL A 30 5.26 -9.69 -9.82
CA VAL A 30 4.19 -8.69 -9.88
C VAL A 30 4.77 -7.28 -9.71
N LEU A 31 5.68 -7.10 -8.75
CA LEU A 31 6.24 -5.79 -8.36
C LEU A 31 7.45 -5.35 -9.20
N ALA A 32 8.16 -6.27 -9.86
CA ALA A 32 9.45 -6.01 -10.54
C ALA A 32 9.45 -4.75 -11.43
N LYS A 33 8.39 -4.52 -12.22
CA LYS A 33 8.30 -3.36 -13.11
C LYS A 33 8.15 -2.06 -12.33
N ALA A 34 7.30 -2.04 -11.30
CA ALA A 34 7.09 -0.88 -10.43
C ALA A 34 8.37 -0.55 -9.64
N LEU A 35 9.01 -1.57 -9.04
CA LEU A 35 10.29 -1.45 -8.34
C LEU A 35 11.39 -0.85 -9.23
N ASN A 36 11.53 -1.36 -10.46
CA ASN A 36 12.51 -0.85 -11.41
C ASN A 36 12.26 0.60 -11.84
N TYR A 37 10.99 1.02 -11.85
CA TYR A 37 10.62 2.40 -12.16
C TYR A 37 10.87 3.33 -10.97
N LEU A 38 10.42 2.93 -9.78
CA LEU A 38 10.53 3.71 -8.54
C LEU A 38 12.01 3.92 -8.14
N SER A 39 12.86 2.91 -8.28
CA SER A 39 14.30 3.01 -7.95
C SER A 39 15.07 4.03 -8.80
N LYS A 40 14.52 4.44 -9.96
CA LYS A 40 15.13 5.47 -10.82
C LYS A 40 14.71 6.88 -10.42
N LYS A 41 13.76 7.04 -9.50
CA LYS A 41 13.30 8.34 -8.97
C LYS A 41 14.31 8.89 -7.96
N SER A 42 14.13 10.15 -7.55
CA SER A 42 14.96 10.72 -6.48
C SER A 42 14.67 10.05 -5.13
N ASN A 43 15.57 10.16 -4.14
CA ASN A 43 15.30 9.60 -2.81
C ASN A 43 14.08 10.31 -2.17
N GLU A 44 13.95 11.62 -2.38
CA GLU A 44 12.79 12.40 -1.95
C GLU A 44 11.48 11.89 -2.57
N ASP A 45 11.48 11.51 -3.85
CA ASP A 45 10.31 10.90 -4.48
C ASP A 45 9.97 9.52 -3.90
N ILE A 46 10.97 8.71 -3.53
CA ILE A 46 10.75 7.40 -2.91
C ILE A 46 10.15 7.58 -1.51
N TYR A 47 10.68 8.51 -0.70
CA TYR A 47 10.13 8.85 0.61
C TYR A 47 8.70 9.40 0.49
N THR A 48 8.45 10.24 -0.52
CA THR A 48 7.11 10.77 -0.77
C THR A 48 6.14 9.67 -1.22
N PHE A 49 6.60 8.67 -1.97
CA PHE A 49 5.80 7.50 -2.33
C PHE A 49 5.37 6.73 -1.08
N ASP A 50 6.29 6.51 -0.15
CA ASP A 50 6.06 5.85 1.14
C ASP A 50 5.09 6.65 2.03
N ASP A 51 5.25 7.98 2.08
CA ASP A 51 4.33 8.88 2.78
C ASP A 51 2.90 8.86 2.19
N ILE A 52 2.77 8.69 0.87
CA ILE A 52 1.46 8.54 0.21
C ILE A 52 0.86 7.16 0.54
N LEU A 53 1.64 6.08 0.41
CA LEU A 53 1.19 4.73 0.75
C LEU A 53 0.68 4.66 2.20
N SER A 54 1.50 5.12 3.14
CA SER A 54 1.17 5.15 4.57
C SER A 54 -0.10 5.95 4.85
N LYS A 55 -0.31 7.09 4.18
CA LYS A 55 -1.55 7.86 4.30
C LYS A 55 -2.77 7.08 3.82
N LEU A 56 -2.68 6.44 2.66
CA LEU A 56 -3.79 5.69 2.08
C LEU A 56 -4.19 4.50 2.96
N LEU A 57 -3.21 3.78 3.51
CA LEU A 57 -3.44 2.69 4.46
C LEU A 57 -4.01 3.19 5.79
N TYR A 58 -3.49 4.29 6.31
CA TYR A 58 -3.99 4.95 7.54
C TYR A 58 -5.44 5.41 7.41
N ASP A 59 -5.83 5.90 6.23
CA ASP A 59 -7.21 6.32 5.95
C ASP A 59 -8.21 5.16 5.92
N LEU A 60 -7.73 3.96 5.62
CA LEU A 60 -8.48 2.71 5.70
C LEU A 60 -8.35 2.02 7.07
N ASP A 61 -7.49 2.50 7.98
CA ASP A 61 -7.43 1.99 9.35
C ASP A 61 -8.68 2.44 10.13
N GLY A 62 -9.63 1.53 10.32
CA GLY A 62 -10.87 1.87 10.98
C GLY A 62 -11.83 0.71 11.12
N LYS A 63 -12.60 0.73 12.21
CA LYS A 63 -13.53 -0.34 12.57
C LYS A 63 -14.51 -0.68 11.44
N ARG A 64 -15.02 0.33 10.73
CA ARG A 64 -15.99 0.13 9.63
C ARG A 64 -15.43 -0.70 8.47
N TYR A 65 -14.12 -0.68 8.24
CA TYR A 65 -13.48 -1.48 7.19
C TYR A 65 -13.10 -2.85 7.74
N ALA A 66 -12.59 -2.89 8.98
CA ALA A 66 -12.19 -4.12 9.65
C ALA A 66 -13.36 -5.10 9.84
N GLU A 67 -14.60 -4.63 9.94
CA GLU A 67 -15.81 -5.46 10.00
C GLU A 67 -16.20 -6.12 8.65
N ASN A 68 -15.49 -5.84 7.55
CA ASN A 68 -15.83 -6.28 6.19
C ASN A 68 -14.70 -7.05 5.49
N ILE A 69 -13.88 -7.83 6.21
CA ILE A 69 -12.74 -8.59 5.62
C ILE A 69 -12.96 -10.11 5.59
N GLY A 70 -14.22 -10.56 5.61
CA GLY A 70 -14.58 -11.98 5.55
C GLY A 70 -14.45 -12.68 6.92
N GLU A 71 -13.88 -13.89 6.94
CA GLU A 71 -13.76 -14.71 8.16
C GLU A 71 -12.94 -14.03 9.27
N CYS A 72 -11.91 -13.28 8.90
CA CYS A 72 -11.07 -12.52 9.84
C CYS A 72 -11.71 -11.17 10.25
N SER A 73 -13.00 -10.93 10.00
CA SER A 73 -13.63 -9.64 10.33
C SER A 73 -13.57 -9.30 11.81
N PHE A 74 -13.40 -8.01 12.09
CA PHE A 74 -13.40 -7.47 13.44
C PHE A 74 -14.68 -7.83 14.20
N GLY A 75 -14.53 -8.35 15.41
CA GLY A 75 -15.63 -8.91 16.21
C GLY A 75 -15.87 -10.42 15.99
N GLY A 76 -15.18 -11.03 15.03
CA GLY A 76 -15.03 -12.48 14.89
C GLY A 76 -13.95 -13.05 15.83
N ASN A 77 -13.70 -14.37 15.72
CA ASN A 77 -12.70 -15.06 16.55
C ASN A 77 -11.29 -14.99 15.98
N ASP A 78 -11.16 -14.74 14.67
CA ASP A 78 -9.92 -14.92 13.91
C ASP A 78 -9.35 -13.58 13.38
N PHE A 79 -9.87 -12.44 13.86
CA PHE A 79 -9.33 -11.13 13.51
C PHE A 79 -7.89 -10.98 14.01
N THR A 80 -6.98 -10.61 13.11
CA THR A 80 -5.63 -10.18 13.45
C THR A 80 -5.34 -8.79 12.89
N GLU A 81 -4.43 -8.07 13.57
CA GLU A 81 -4.00 -6.73 13.15
C GLU A 81 -3.29 -6.77 11.78
N ASP A 82 -2.51 -7.82 11.55
CA ASP A 82 -1.74 -8.05 10.32
C ASP A 82 -2.66 -8.38 9.14
N ASP A 83 -3.62 -9.31 9.30
CA ASP A 83 -4.56 -9.66 8.23
C ASP A 83 -5.33 -8.44 7.74
N PHE A 84 -5.76 -7.58 8.66
CA PHE A 84 -6.43 -6.33 8.28
C PHE A 84 -5.50 -5.34 7.58
N LEU A 85 -4.24 -5.21 8.02
CA LEU A 85 -3.25 -4.38 7.33
C LEU A 85 -2.99 -4.89 5.90
N TYR A 86 -2.80 -6.20 5.73
CA TYR A 86 -2.51 -6.76 4.42
C TYR A 86 -3.73 -6.73 3.50
N THR A 87 -4.94 -6.85 4.05
CA THR A 87 -6.18 -6.62 3.29
C THR A 87 -6.27 -5.16 2.80
N ARG A 88 -5.88 -4.18 3.62
CA ARG A 88 -5.79 -2.77 3.17
C ARG A 88 -4.74 -2.59 2.06
N CYS A 89 -3.66 -3.36 2.09
CA CYS A 89 -2.68 -3.37 0.99
C CYS A 89 -3.30 -3.86 -0.32
N VAL A 90 -4.17 -4.89 -0.29
CA VAL A 90 -4.92 -5.34 -1.48
C VAL A 90 -5.77 -4.22 -2.07
N VAL A 91 -6.43 -3.41 -1.22
CA VAL A 91 -7.24 -2.27 -1.67
C VAL A 91 -6.40 -1.26 -2.46
N VAL A 92 -5.23 -0.88 -1.93
CA VAL A 92 -4.33 0.04 -2.63
C VAL A 92 -3.75 -0.61 -3.90
N ALA A 93 -3.37 -1.88 -3.84
CA ALA A 93 -2.74 -2.60 -4.95
C ALA A 93 -3.68 -2.80 -6.16
N ASN A 94 -4.99 -2.82 -5.94
CA ASN A 94 -6.01 -2.88 -7.01
C ASN A 94 -6.26 -1.52 -7.68
N GLY A 95 -5.54 -0.48 -7.27
CA GLY A 95 -5.48 0.79 -7.97
C GLY A 95 -6.50 1.82 -7.49
N LYS A 96 -6.41 3.00 -8.09
CA LYS A 96 -7.08 4.22 -7.63
C LYS A 96 -8.60 4.07 -7.51
N ASP A 97 -9.24 3.55 -8.56
CA ASP A 97 -10.70 3.50 -8.62
C ASP A 97 -11.26 2.56 -7.54
N PHE A 98 -10.61 1.42 -7.32
CA PHE A 98 -11.01 0.47 -6.27
C PHE A 98 -10.74 1.03 -4.87
N TYR A 99 -9.61 1.70 -4.67
CA TYR A 99 -9.32 2.38 -3.40
C TYR A 99 -10.44 3.34 -3.00
N TYR A 100 -10.83 4.24 -3.91
CA TYR A 100 -11.88 5.21 -3.62
C TYR A 100 -13.29 4.58 -3.56
N GLU A 101 -13.53 3.47 -4.26
CA GLU A 101 -14.75 2.68 -4.07
C GLU A 101 -14.86 2.18 -2.63
N VAL A 102 -13.82 1.52 -2.12
CA VAL A 102 -13.77 0.98 -0.76
C VAL A 102 -13.85 2.10 0.28
N PHE A 103 -13.15 3.22 0.04
CA PHE A 103 -13.17 4.38 0.93
C PHE A 103 -14.60 4.94 1.15
N GLU A 104 -15.41 4.96 0.08
CA GLU A 104 -16.81 5.39 0.15
C GLU A 104 -17.75 4.26 0.62
N ASN A 105 -17.44 3.00 0.29
CA ASN A 105 -18.24 1.84 0.59
C ASN A 105 -17.41 0.71 1.25
N PRO A 106 -17.33 0.66 2.59
CA PRO A 106 -16.56 -0.37 3.30
C PRO A 106 -16.96 -1.82 2.99
N ALA A 107 -18.20 -2.05 2.51
CA ALA A 107 -18.65 -3.38 2.09
C ALA A 107 -17.98 -3.88 0.80
N SER A 108 -17.23 -3.02 0.09
CA SER A 108 -16.39 -3.42 -1.06
C SER A 108 -15.00 -3.91 -0.63
N MET A 109 -14.70 -3.94 0.67
CA MET A 109 -13.43 -4.49 1.17
C MET A 109 -13.20 -5.91 0.62
N PRO A 110 -11.96 -6.26 0.21
CA PRO A 110 -11.65 -7.60 -0.21
C PRO A 110 -11.74 -8.56 0.97
N GLU A 111 -12.23 -9.76 0.72
CA GLU A 111 -12.33 -10.84 1.70
C GLU A 111 -11.29 -11.90 1.36
N GLU A 112 -10.60 -12.45 2.37
CA GLU A 112 -9.66 -13.58 2.22
C GLU A 112 -8.51 -13.32 1.22
N MET A 113 -8.06 -12.06 1.10
CA MET A 113 -6.93 -11.67 0.26
C MET A 113 -5.93 -10.83 1.05
N GLU A 114 -4.65 -11.03 0.76
CA GLU A 114 -3.54 -10.27 1.33
C GLU A 114 -2.57 -9.83 0.23
N PHE A 115 -1.81 -8.78 0.52
CA PHE A 115 -0.69 -8.35 -0.32
C PHE A 115 0.35 -7.61 0.51
N GLU A 116 0.90 -8.29 1.51
CA GLU A 116 1.91 -7.75 2.43
C GLU A 116 3.10 -7.10 1.70
N SER A 117 3.52 -7.69 0.58
CA SER A 117 4.66 -7.25 -0.24
C SER A 117 4.61 -5.77 -0.66
N LEU A 118 3.42 -5.15 -0.69
CA LEU A 118 3.29 -3.72 -0.97
C LEU A 118 4.01 -2.83 0.07
N LEU A 119 4.08 -3.26 1.33
CA LEU A 119 4.70 -2.48 2.43
C LEU A 119 6.20 -2.25 2.20
N TYR A 120 6.86 -3.13 1.45
CA TYR A 120 8.31 -3.09 1.25
C TYR A 120 8.75 -2.40 -0.05
N ILE A 121 7.81 -1.99 -0.91
CA ILE A 121 8.15 -1.49 -2.25
C ILE A 121 9.06 -0.24 -2.22
N ALA A 122 8.88 0.64 -1.23
CA ALA A 122 9.67 1.87 -1.09
C ALA A 122 11.10 1.58 -0.60
N SER A 123 11.23 0.76 0.44
CA SER A 123 12.53 0.35 0.99
C SER A 123 13.33 -0.45 -0.04
N GLU A 124 12.70 -1.41 -0.73
CA GLU A 124 13.36 -2.19 -1.79
C GLU A 124 13.82 -1.31 -2.97
N ALA A 125 12.98 -0.36 -3.41
CA ALA A 125 13.36 0.55 -4.48
C ALA A 125 14.54 1.45 -4.08
N PHE A 126 14.57 1.89 -2.81
CA PHE A 126 15.68 2.68 -2.26
C PHE A 126 16.96 1.85 -2.15
N GLU A 127 16.89 0.66 -1.58
CA GLU A 127 18.04 -0.24 -1.39
C GLU A 127 18.62 -0.66 -2.73
N MET A 128 17.77 -0.98 -3.72
CA MET A 128 18.21 -1.30 -5.07
C MET A 128 18.92 -0.11 -5.75
N LYS A 129 18.52 1.12 -5.44
CA LYS A 129 19.12 2.33 -5.99
C LYS A 129 20.46 2.68 -5.33
N ASN A 130 20.50 2.67 -4.01
CA ASN A 130 21.59 3.25 -3.22
C ASN A 130 22.58 2.19 -2.72
N GLY A 131 22.16 0.92 -2.60
CA GLY A 131 22.96 -0.14 -1.98
C GLY A 131 23.11 0.04 -0.46
N GLU A 132 22.21 0.80 0.17
CA GLU A 132 22.21 1.18 1.58
C GLU A 132 20.81 0.96 2.15
N GLU A 133 20.71 0.70 3.46
CA GLU A 133 19.46 0.44 4.18
C GLU A 133 18.52 1.65 4.14
N TYR A 134 17.21 1.37 4.06
CA TYR A 134 16.18 2.40 4.08
C TYR A 134 15.88 2.89 5.51
N GLU A 135 16.22 4.15 5.80
CA GLU A 135 16.05 4.74 7.13
C GLU A 135 14.85 5.72 7.25
N HIS A 136 14.15 6.00 6.15
CA HIS A 136 13.00 6.92 6.20
C HIS A 136 11.85 6.28 6.97
N VAL A 137 11.27 7.06 7.88
CA VAL A 137 10.05 6.67 8.61
C VAL A 137 8.90 7.40 7.96
N SER A 138 7.95 6.64 7.43
CA SER A 138 6.78 7.17 6.76
C SER A 138 5.98 8.11 7.68
N ARG A 139 5.33 9.10 7.06
CA ARG A 139 4.65 10.19 7.78
C ARG A 139 3.47 9.72 8.64
N PHE A 140 2.81 8.63 8.25
CA PHE A 140 1.66 8.08 8.96
C PHE A 140 1.99 6.66 9.43
N ASP A 141 1.67 6.38 10.69
CA ASP A 141 1.75 5.01 11.22
C ASP A 141 0.59 4.21 10.63
N TYR A 142 0.86 3.34 9.65
CA TYR A 142 -0.17 2.58 8.95
C TYR A 142 -0.64 1.33 9.71
N GLU A 143 -0.04 1.03 10.86
CA GLU A 143 -0.39 -0.14 11.67
C GLU A 143 -1.85 -0.10 12.10
N THR A 144 -2.42 -1.27 12.32
CA THR A 144 -3.81 -1.39 12.76
C THR A 144 -4.00 -0.71 14.12
N TYR A 145 -5.10 0.02 14.27
CA TYR A 145 -5.40 0.90 15.40
C TYR A 145 -4.65 2.24 15.45
N SER A 146 -3.73 2.56 14.55
CA SER A 146 -2.99 3.82 14.59
C SER A 146 -3.87 5.05 14.32
N ASN A 147 -4.92 4.92 13.52
CA ASN A 147 -5.94 5.95 13.30
C ASN A 147 -7.02 5.93 14.39
N LYS A 148 -6.66 6.39 15.59
CA LYS A 148 -7.53 6.41 16.78
C LYS A 148 -8.89 7.08 16.59
N SER A 149 -9.06 7.92 15.55
CA SER A 149 -10.34 8.59 15.28
C SER A 149 -11.36 7.71 14.56
N ASN A 150 -10.91 6.63 13.93
CA ASN A 150 -11.72 5.71 13.13
C ASN A 150 -12.06 4.38 13.84
N TRP A 151 -11.66 4.22 15.11
CA TRP A 151 -11.85 3.00 15.92
C TRP A 151 -12.83 3.18 17.08
#